data_AF-A0AAE4F7Y5-F1
#
_entry.id   AF-A0AAE4F7Y5-F1
#
_cell.length_a   1.000
_cell.length_b   1.000
_cell.length_c   1.000
_cell.angle_alpha   90.00
_cell.angle_beta   90.00
_cell.angle_gamma   90.00
#
_symmetry.space_group_name_H-M   'P 1'
#
loop_
_entity.id
_entity.type
_entity.pdbx_description
1 polymer ?
#
loop_
_entity_poly.entity_id
_entity_poly.type
_entity_poly.pdbx_seq_one_letter_code
_entity_poly.pdbx_strand_id
1 'polypeptide(L)'
;MTVEKLITDHIDIWSSALQTRSAASRGSNGKIDLYGIKKLRELILELAVRGKLVPQDPNDEPASELLKQIAKERNDLVKNKVIRKPKALEQIALANTPFDLPDGWEWCYLNDIGNWGAGATPSRSNSKYYNGEIPWFKSGELSSDFISDSEEKITELALQECSLRDNKAGDVLIAMYGATIGKTSILNVRGTTNQAVCACTPYSGISNIYLLTVLKAYKRIFIGMGAGGAQPNISREKLIATVFALPPKAEQNRIICKVDELMSLCDQLEQQSLSSLDAHQQLVETLLATLTDSQDTKELSDNWARISQYFGTLFTTEASIDALKQTILQLAVMGKLVPQDPNDEPAFELLKRIEQEKAELVKQGKIKKQKPLPPVSDEEKPFELPQGWEWCRIIEIAQVGTGATPSRDNPDYWETPEFNWVTSGETSLPFIFNTAEKISGKAVKETNVSIYSPGTLIIAMYGQGKTRGQITELCISAGTNQACAAIQLFNTNEYHRCYIKLFFEKSYKDLRELAAGGAQPNLNLAKVSNTLVPIPPLSEQIKITCKVEELIKVCDTLKSRLQSAQQTQLHLADALTDAALN
;
A
#
# COMPACT_ATOMS: atom_id res chain seq x y z
N MET A 1 -8.81 35.06 -0.48
CA MET A 1 -8.98 34.28 0.76
C MET A 1 -7.61 34.19 1.41
N THR A 2 -7.46 34.37 2.73
CA THR A 2 -6.14 34.22 3.37
C THR A 2 -5.72 32.75 3.37
N VAL A 3 -4.42 32.48 3.34
CA VAL A 3 -3.90 31.10 3.40
C VAL A 3 -4.43 30.37 4.63
N GLU A 4 -4.52 31.07 5.77
CA GLU A 4 -5.10 30.53 6.99
C GLU A 4 -6.53 30.05 6.80
N LYS A 5 -7.40 30.84 6.15
CA LYS A 5 -8.78 30.43 5.86
C LYS A 5 -8.85 29.24 4.91
N LEU A 6 -8.01 29.20 3.88
CA LEU A 6 -7.95 28.07 2.96
C LEU A 6 -7.59 26.76 3.69
N ILE A 7 -6.66 26.84 4.65
CA ILE A 7 -6.23 25.66 5.42
C ILE A 7 -7.33 25.24 6.41
N THR A 8 -7.91 26.18 7.16
CA THR A 8 -8.91 25.88 8.19
C THR A 8 -10.27 25.50 7.63
N ASP A 9 -10.74 26.19 6.59
CA ASP A 9 -12.07 25.97 6.00
C ASP A 9 -12.16 24.63 5.24
N HIS A 10 -11.01 24.02 4.94
CA HIS A 10 -10.91 22.76 4.21
C HIS A 10 -10.13 21.68 4.96
N ILE A 11 -10.00 21.80 6.29
CA ILE A 11 -9.26 20.86 7.13
C ILE A 11 -9.73 19.40 7.00
N ASP A 12 -11.03 19.22 6.78
CA ASP A 12 -11.64 17.90 6.58
C ASP A 12 -11.11 17.24 5.30
N ILE A 13 -10.94 18.01 4.21
CA ILE A 13 -10.43 17.48 2.94
C ILE A 13 -8.96 17.11 3.09
N TRP A 14 -8.17 17.93 3.79
CA TRP A 14 -6.75 17.64 4.03
C TRP A 14 -6.55 16.38 4.86
N SER A 15 -7.36 16.18 5.90
CA SER A 15 -7.25 15.03 6.80
C SER A 15 -7.92 13.75 6.28
N SER A 16 -8.96 13.86 5.44
CA SER A 16 -9.72 12.69 4.94
C SER A 16 -9.25 12.19 3.57
N ALA A 17 -8.47 12.96 2.81
CA ALA A 17 -7.96 12.51 1.52
C ALA A 17 -6.82 11.48 1.72
N LEU A 18 -7.19 10.20 1.70
CA LEU A 18 -6.34 9.03 1.89
C LEU A 18 -6.13 8.29 0.57
N GLN A 19 -4.90 7.82 0.33
CA GLN A 19 -4.57 6.98 -0.82
C GLN A 19 -3.97 5.66 -0.35
N THR A 20 -4.46 4.54 -0.87
CA THR A 20 -3.87 3.23 -0.58
C THR A 20 -2.60 3.04 -1.40
N ARG A 21 -1.47 2.73 -0.73
CA ARG A 21 -0.23 2.43 -1.45
C ARG A 21 -0.31 1.05 -2.08
N SER A 22 0.03 0.93 -3.37
CA SER A 22 0.12 -0.38 -4.03
C SER A 22 1.24 -1.21 -3.38
N ALA A 23 1.02 -2.53 -3.25
CA ALA A 23 1.91 -3.46 -2.56
C ALA A 23 3.32 -3.63 -3.18
N ALA A 24 3.70 -2.80 -4.15
CA ALA A 24 5.01 -2.80 -4.81
C ALA A 24 6.10 -2.07 -4.00
N SER A 25 5.75 -1.29 -2.97
CA SER A 25 6.74 -0.67 -2.08
C SER A 25 6.99 -1.53 -0.84
N ARG A 26 8.17 -2.15 -0.74
CA ARG A 26 8.64 -2.90 0.43
C ARG A 26 8.92 -1.93 1.59
N GLY A 27 7.93 -1.69 2.43
CA GLY A 27 8.05 -0.99 3.71
C GLY A 27 6.86 -1.37 4.60
N SER A 28 7.12 -1.99 5.75
CA SER A 28 6.11 -2.69 6.55
C SER A 28 5.25 -1.82 7.45
N ASN A 29 5.15 -0.49 7.25
CA ASN A 29 4.48 0.39 8.23
C ASN A 29 3.57 1.51 7.66
N GLY A 30 2.97 1.35 6.48
CA GLY A 30 1.96 2.32 6.04
C GLY A 30 1.20 1.87 4.80
N LYS A 31 0.09 1.15 4.98
CA LYS A 31 -0.83 0.81 3.88
C LYS A 31 -1.60 2.03 3.36
N ILE A 32 -1.62 3.11 4.14
CA ILE A 32 -2.36 4.35 3.89
C ILE A 32 -1.36 5.50 3.72
N ASP A 33 -1.49 6.26 2.63
CA ASP A 33 -0.80 7.52 2.37
C ASP A 33 -1.77 8.67 2.70
N LEU A 34 -1.40 9.57 3.60
CA LEU A 34 -2.18 10.76 3.95
C LEU A 34 -2.04 11.83 2.86
N TYR A 35 -2.66 11.56 1.70
CA TYR A 35 -2.47 12.34 0.48
C TYR A 35 -2.84 13.82 0.65
N GLY A 36 -3.93 14.13 1.34
CA GLY A 36 -4.35 15.51 1.58
C GLY A 36 -3.32 16.31 2.37
N ILE A 37 -2.84 15.79 3.50
CA ILE A 37 -1.79 16.45 4.31
C ILE A 37 -0.50 16.61 3.49
N LYS A 38 -0.12 15.62 2.69
CA LYS A 38 1.02 15.73 1.78
C LYS A 38 0.84 16.88 0.77
N LYS A 39 -0.35 17.01 0.17
CA LYS A 39 -0.68 18.13 -0.73
C LYS A 39 -0.67 19.47 -0.02
N LEU A 40 -1.17 19.53 1.20
CA LEU A 40 -1.13 20.73 2.04
C LEU A 40 0.33 21.19 2.28
N ARG A 41 1.26 20.27 2.59
CA ARG A 41 2.68 20.61 2.73
C ARG A 41 3.28 21.17 1.44
N GLU A 42 2.98 20.53 0.30
CA GLU A 42 3.43 21.01 -1.01
C GLU A 42 2.87 22.42 -1.30
N LEU A 43 1.59 22.65 -1.00
CA LEU A 43 0.94 23.95 -1.16
C LEU A 43 1.58 25.03 -0.29
N ILE A 44 1.87 24.74 0.98
CA ILE A 44 2.55 25.68 1.89
C ILE A 44 3.90 26.12 1.31
N LEU A 45 4.68 25.18 0.78
CA LEU A 45 5.97 25.47 0.16
C LEU A 45 5.81 26.31 -1.13
N GLU A 46 4.83 26.01 -1.97
CA GLU A 46 4.54 26.79 -3.17
C GLU A 46 4.08 28.22 -2.83
N LEU A 47 3.20 28.39 -1.84
CA LEU A 47 2.76 29.71 -1.39
C LEU A 47 3.93 30.52 -0.81
N ALA A 48 4.86 29.86 -0.10
CA ALA A 48 6.06 30.48 0.45
C ALA A 48 6.95 31.10 -0.62
N VAL A 49 7.19 30.38 -1.72
CA VAL A 49 8.11 30.81 -2.79
C VAL A 49 7.45 31.70 -3.85
N ARG A 50 6.12 31.87 -3.78
CA ARG A 50 5.33 32.77 -4.62
C ARG A 50 4.97 34.09 -3.93
N GLY A 51 5.38 34.27 -2.68
CA GLY A 51 5.05 35.46 -1.87
C GLY A 51 3.56 35.57 -1.51
N LYS A 52 2.86 34.45 -1.48
CA LYS A 52 1.43 34.38 -1.09
C LYS A 52 1.23 33.92 0.35
N LEU A 53 2.29 33.51 1.05
CA LEU A 53 2.19 32.91 2.40
C LEU A 53 2.09 33.92 3.53
N VAL A 54 2.80 35.04 3.44
CA VAL A 54 2.84 36.10 4.46
C VAL A 54 2.56 37.46 3.82
N PRO A 55 2.04 38.45 4.56
CA PRO A 55 1.87 39.80 4.04
C PRO A 55 3.21 40.48 3.71
N GLN A 56 3.21 41.28 2.63
CA GLN A 56 4.33 42.16 2.28
C GLN A 56 4.37 43.39 3.22
N ASP A 57 5.58 43.86 3.53
CA ASP A 57 5.81 45.10 4.29
C ASP A 57 6.47 46.14 3.36
N PRO A 58 5.82 47.28 3.06
CA PRO A 58 6.37 48.30 2.16
C PRO A 58 7.64 48.97 2.70
N ASN A 59 7.98 48.79 3.99
CA ASN A 59 9.20 49.33 4.58
C ASN A 59 10.40 48.39 4.47
N ASP A 60 10.20 47.17 3.98
CA ASP A 60 11.30 46.24 3.75
C ASP A 60 12.24 46.76 2.65
N GLU A 61 13.55 46.59 2.85
CA GLU A 61 14.53 46.84 1.79
C GLU A 61 14.28 45.85 0.63
N PRO A 62 14.02 46.34 -0.59
CA PRO A 62 13.61 45.48 -1.70
C PRO A 62 14.73 44.50 -2.08
N ALA A 63 14.34 43.34 -2.61
CA ALA A 63 15.27 42.28 -3.02
C ALA A 63 16.31 42.75 -4.06
N SER A 64 16.01 43.80 -4.82
CA SER A 64 16.94 44.41 -5.78
C SER A 64 18.18 45.01 -5.10
N GLU A 65 18.06 45.60 -3.91
CA GLU A 65 19.20 46.08 -3.13
C GLU A 65 20.02 44.92 -2.55
N LEU A 66 19.34 43.86 -2.08
CA LEU A 66 20.00 42.63 -1.64
C LEU A 66 20.82 41.99 -2.78
N LEU A 67 20.28 41.91 -4.00
CA LEU A 67 20.99 41.40 -5.16
C LEU A 67 22.21 42.24 -5.54
N LYS A 68 22.14 43.58 -5.40
CA LYS A 68 23.31 44.46 -5.60
C LYS A 68 24.41 44.17 -4.56
N GLN A 69 24.03 43.98 -3.29
CA GLN A 69 24.97 43.64 -2.21
C GLN A 69 25.64 42.28 -2.49
N ILE A 70 24.85 41.27 -2.86
CA ILE A 70 25.34 39.93 -3.22
C ILE A 70 26.27 39.99 -4.44
N ALA A 71 25.93 40.76 -5.46
CA ALA A 71 26.78 40.93 -6.64
C ALA A 71 28.14 41.54 -6.28
N LYS A 72 28.17 42.50 -5.34
CA LYS A 72 29.41 43.10 -4.83
C LYS A 72 30.23 42.06 -4.06
N GLU A 73 29.63 41.36 -3.09
CA GLU A 73 30.29 40.29 -2.32
C GLU A 73 30.89 39.23 -3.25
N ARG A 74 30.10 38.74 -4.21
CA ARG A 74 30.55 37.76 -5.22
C ARG A 74 31.75 38.27 -6.01
N ASN A 75 31.71 39.52 -6.46
CA ASN A 75 32.82 40.12 -7.22
C ASN A 75 34.09 40.23 -6.36
N ASP A 76 33.97 40.58 -5.09
CA ASP A 76 35.10 40.63 -4.15
C ASP A 76 35.68 39.24 -3.89
N LEU A 77 34.85 38.21 -3.74
CA LEU A 77 35.29 36.81 -3.59
C LEU A 77 36.00 36.29 -4.85
N VAL A 78 35.53 36.65 -6.05
CA VAL A 78 36.19 36.33 -7.32
C VAL A 78 37.54 37.04 -7.43
N LYS A 79 37.59 38.35 -7.10
CA LYS A 79 38.83 39.15 -7.10
C LYS A 79 39.88 38.56 -6.17
N ASN A 80 39.45 38.08 -5.00
CA ASN A 80 40.30 37.44 -4.01
C ASN A 80 40.58 35.96 -4.30
N LYS A 81 40.13 35.42 -5.44
CA LYS A 81 40.30 34.02 -5.87
C LYS A 81 39.75 32.98 -4.90
N VAL A 82 38.80 33.37 -4.04
CA VAL A 82 38.09 32.46 -3.13
C VAL A 82 37.13 31.56 -3.92
N ILE A 83 36.48 32.14 -4.94
CA ILE A 83 35.59 31.43 -5.84
C ILE A 83 35.98 31.68 -7.30
N ARG A 84 35.59 30.77 -8.19
CA ARG A 84 35.76 30.95 -9.64
C ARG A 84 34.72 31.94 -10.15
N LYS A 85 35.09 32.69 -11.20
CA LYS A 85 34.14 33.58 -11.89
C LYS A 85 32.99 32.73 -12.46
N PRO A 86 31.73 32.98 -12.06
CA PRO A 86 30.60 32.22 -12.58
C PRO A 86 30.40 32.51 -14.07
N LYS A 87 29.83 31.53 -14.78
CA LYS A 87 29.41 31.72 -16.17
C LYS A 87 28.28 32.75 -16.20
N ALA A 88 28.32 33.68 -17.16
CA ALA A 88 27.21 34.60 -17.39
C ALA A 88 25.99 33.79 -17.87
N LEU A 89 24.85 34.03 -17.22
CA LEU A 89 23.54 33.53 -17.66
C LEU A 89 22.84 34.62 -18.46
N GLU A 90 21.90 34.21 -19.30
CA GLU A 90 21.08 35.14 -20.10
C GLU A 90 20.22 36.02 -19.19
N GLN A 91 19.76 37.16 -19.70
CA GLN A 91 18.85 38.00 -18.94
C GLN A 91 17.50 37.31 -18.79
N ILE A 92 16.94 37.33 -17.58
CA ILE A 92 15.61 36.78 -17.32
C ILE A 92 14.58 37.65 -18.05
N ALA A 93 13.92 37.07 -19.05
CA ALA A 93 12.82 37.73 -19.75
C ALA A 93 11.52 37.61 -18.94
N LEU A 94 10.88 38.73 -18.61
CA LEU A 94 9.61 38.78 -17.88
C LEU A 94 8.51 37.91 -18.50
N ALA A 95 8.45 37.83 -19.83
CA ALA A 95 7.50 36.99 -20.57
C ALA A 95 7.65 35.48 -20.32
N ASN A 96 8.76 35.04 -19.73
CA ASN A 96 9.06 33.64 -19.41
C ASN A 96 9.01 33.36 -17.90
N THR A 97 8.43 34.27 -17.10
CA THR A 97 8.31 34.08 -15.66
C THR A 97 7.03 33.31 -15.31
N PRO A 98 7.05 32.44 -14.28
CA PRO A 98 5.90 31.56 -14.01
C PRO A 98 4.67 32.25 -13.40
N PHE A 99 4.85 33.41 -12.77
CA PHE A 99 3.80 34.19 -12.10
C PHE A 99 4.25 35.64 -11.86
N ASP A 100 3.29 36.51 -11.54
CA ASP A 100 3.57 37.91 -11.18
C ASP A 100 4.14 38.02 -9.76
N LEU A 101 5.20 38.81 -9.59
CA LEU A 101 5.85 39.00 -8.29
C LEU A 101 5.09 40.00 -7.41
N PRO A 102 5.08 39.79 -6.08
CA PRO A 102 4.71 40.83 -5.14
C PRO A 102 5.67 42.02 -5.18
N ASP A 103 5.22 43.17 -4.69
CA ASP A 103 6.06 44.36 -4.55
C ASP A 103 7.30 44.06 -3.69
N GLY A 104 8.46 44.52 -4.17
CA GLY A 104 9.75 44.36 -3.48
C GLY A 104 10.47 43.02 -3.73
N TRP A 105 9.85 42.07 -4.42
CA TRP A 105 10.48 40.81 -4.84
C TRP A 105 11.21 40.96 -6.18
N GLU A 106 12.19 40.09 -6.43
CA GLU A 106 12.94 40.08 -7.69
C GLU A 106 13.15 38.66 -8.24
N TRP A 107 13.11 38.52 -9.56
CA TRP A 107 13.51 37.28 -10.23
C TRP A 107 15.04 37.20 -10.32
N CYS A 108 15.62 36.09 -9.88
CA CYS A 108 17.05 35.82 -10.06
C CYS A 108 17.31 34.32 -10.31
N TYR A 109 18.54 33.99 -10.68
CA TYR A 109 18.96 32.60 -10.80
C TYR A 109 19.46 32.06 -9.46
N LEU A 110 19.34 30.75 -9.22
CA LEU A 110 20.03 30.11 -8.09
C LEU A 110 21.53 30.42 -8.08
N ASN A 111 22.16 30.55 -9.26
CA ASN A 111 23.55 30.96 -9.41
C ASN A 111 23.90 32.33 -8.79
N ASP A 112 22.91 33.22 -8.65
CA ASP A 112 23.16 34.58 -8.14
C ASP A 112 23.30 34.61 -6.62
N ILE A 113 22.66 33.70 -5.90
CA ILE A 113 22.51 33.76 -4.44
C ILE A 113 23.50 32.90 -3.65
N GLY A 114 24.37 32.14 -4.31
CA GLY A 114 25.39 31.37 -3.60
C GLY A 114 26.44 30.72 -4.49
N ASN A 115 27.47 30.18 -3.85
CA ASN A 115 28.55 29.44 -4.52
C ASN A 115 28.22 27.94 -4.59
N TRP A 116 27.76 27.53 -5.77
CA TRP A 116 27.36 26.15 -6.06
C TRP A 116 28.52 25.29 -6.57
N GLY A 117 28.68 24.10 -6.02
CA GLY A 117 29.64 23.10 -6.51
C GLY A 117 29.19 21.67 -6.25
N ALA A 118 29.49 20.76 -7.17
CA ALA A 118 29.30 19.34 -6.97
C ALA A 118 30.46 18.74 -6.16
N GLY A 119 30.18 17.67 -5.43
CA GLY A 119 31.21 16.90 -4.74
C GLY A 119 32.02 15.99 -5.67
N ALA A 120 32.83 15.13 -5.08
CA ALA A 120 33.66 14.15 -5.79
C ALA A 120 33.75 12.84 -5.01
N THR A 121 34.08 11.75 -5.70
CA THR A 121 34.36 10.46 -5.07
C THR A 121 35.87 10.20 -5.11
N PRO A 122 36.56 10.15 -3.94
CA PRO A 122 37.96 9.72 -3.87
C PRO A 122 38.12 8.30 -4.45
N SER A 123 39.31 7.96 -4.96
CA SER A 123 39.51 6.61 -5.51
C SER A 123 39.25 5.53 -4.45
N ARG A 124 38.27 4.65 -4.69
CA ARG A 124 37.92 3.54 -3.79
C ARG A 124 39.05 2.54 -3.59
N SER A 125 40.02 2.48 -4.52
CA SER A 125 41.21 1.62 -4.40
C SER A 125 42.27 2.16 -3.44
N ASN A 126 42.20 3.44 -3.04
CA ASN A 126 43.13 4.01 -2.07
C ASN A 126 42.46 4.14 -0.70
N SER A 127 42.71 3.17 0.17
CA SER A 127 42.12 3.12 1.51
C SER A 127 42.55 4.29 2.42
N LYS A 128 43.66 4.97 2.13
CA LYS A 128 44.14 6.13 2.91
C LYS A 128 43.20 7.34 2.85
N TYR A 129 42.29 7.37 1.87
CA TYR A 129 41.32 8.45 1.73
C TYR A 129 40.09 8.31 2.63
N TYR A 130 39.89 7.13 3.21
CA TYR A 130 38.69 6.78 3.96
C TYR A 130 39.00 6.54 5.44
N ASN A 131 37.95 6.45 6.27
CA ASN A 131 38.05 6.26 7.72
C ASN A 131 38.75 7.43 8.45
N GLY A 132 38.54 8.65 7.96
CA GLY A 132 38.91 9.87 8.68
C GLY A 132 37.76 10.43 9.52
N GLU A 133 37.84 11.72 9.83
CA GLU A 133 36.86 12.41 10.68
C GLU A 133 35.86 13.28 9.89
N ILE A 134 36.10 13.52 8.61
CA ILE A 134 35.27 14.43 7.80
C ILE A 134 34.11 13.64 7.18
N PRO A 135 32.84 13.96 7.49
CA PRO A 135 31.69 13.33 6.85
C PRO A 135 31.72 13.48 5.32
N TRP A 136 31.43 12.40 4.60
CA TRP A 136 31.30 12.36 3.15
C TRP A 136 29.92 11.85 2.75
N PHE A 137 29.01 12.79 2.48
CA PHE A 137 27.60 12.51 2.25
C PHE A 137 27.31 12.08 0.81
N LYS A 138 26.51 11.02 0.67
CA LYS A 138 25.93 10.54 -0.59
C LYS A 138 24.48 11.02 -0.73
N SER A 139 23.96 11.01 -1.95
CA SER A 139 22.62 11.53 -2.25
C SER A 139 21.47 10.82 -1.50
N GLY A 140 21.67 9.56 -1.09
CA GLY A 140 20.72 8.81 -0.27
C GLY A 140 20.56 9.32 1.15
N GLU A 141 21.62 9.95 1.69
CA GLU A 141 21.75 10.38 3.09
C GLU A 141 21.14 11.77 3.36
N LEU A 142 20.66 12.47 2.31
CA LEU A 142 19.90 13.71 2.45
C LEU A 142 18.45 13.39 2.86
N SER A 143 18.27 12.89 4.09
CA SER A 143 17.00 12.36 4.61
C SER A 143 16.26 13.31 5.55
N SER A 144 16.94 14.32 6.10
CA SER A 144 16.40 15.32 7.01
C SER A 144 16.83 16.73 6.61
N ASP A 145 16.13 17.73 7.15
CA ASP A 145 16.41 19.15 6.89
C ASP A 145 17.82 19.55 7.34
N PHE A 146 18.29 18.93 8.42
CA PHE A 146 19.62 19.15 8.97
C PHE A 146 20.32 17.80 9.13
N ILE A 147 21.58 17.72 8.69
CA ILE A 147 22.39 16.50 8.79
C ILE A 147 23.75 16.80 9.44
N SER A 148 24.23 15.86 10.25
CA SER A 148 25.44 16.04 11.07
C SER A 148 26.46 14.90 10.95
N ASP A 149 26.08 13.75 10.39
CA ASP A 149 26.96 12.58 10.28
C ASP A 149 26.61 11.76 9.03
N SER A 150 27.60 11.04 8.50
CA SER A 150 27.47 10.21 7.29
C SER A 150 27.97 8.80 7.54
N GLU A 151 27.48 7.84 6.74
CA GLU A 151 27.88 6.43 6.80
C GLU A 151 29.39 6.25 6.61
N GLU A 152 29.99 7.08 5.75
CA GLU A 152 31.40 7.03 5.42
C GLU A 152 32.06 8.38 5.67
N LYS A 153 33.30 8.34 6.15
CA LYS A 153 34.11 9.54 6.40
C LYS A 153 35.40 9.47 5.61
N ILE A 154 35.91 10.64 5.25
CA ILE A 154 37.17 10.80 4.53
C ILE A 154 38.23 11.47 5.40
N THR A 155 39.49 11.31 5.00
CA THR A 155 40.65 11.93 5.66
C THR A 155 40.92 13.33 5.10
N GLU A 156 41.66 14.15 5.85
CA GLU A 156 42.19 15.44 5.34
C GLU A 156 43.09 15.23 4.11
N LEU A 157 43.79 14.09 4.03
CA LEU A 157 44.58 13.73 2.85
C LEU A 157 43.71 13.62 1.60
N ALA A 158 42.52 13.01 1.71
CA ALA A 158 41.59 12.95 0.59
C ALA A 158 41.16 14.35 0.13
N LEU A 159 40.90 15.27 1.06
CA LEU A 159 40.52 16.64 0.74
C LEU A 159 41.65 17.41 0.04
N GLN A 160 42.92 17.13 0.38
CA GLN A 160 44.09 17.73 -0.23
C GLN A 160 44.42 17.16 -1.62
N GLU A 161 44.29 15.84 -1.79
CA GLU A 161 44.73 15.14 -3.01
C GLU A 161 43.60 14.91 -4.03
N CYS A 162 42.33 15.02 -3.62
CA CYS A 162 41.17 14.85 -4.51
C CYS A 162 40.46 16.19 -4.76
N SER A 163 39.69 16.25 -5.84
CA SER A 163 38.86 17.42 -6.22
C SER A 163 37.57 17.54 -5.39
N LEU A 164 37.64 17.29 -4.07
CA LEU A 164 36.51 17.39 -3.16
C LEU A 164 36.20 18.86 -2.86
N ARG A 165 34.91 19.18 -2.70
CA ARG A 165 34.48 20.48 -2.19
C ARG A 165 34.44 20.41 -0.67
N ASP A 166 35.18 21.30 -0.01
CA ASP A 166 35.12 21.51 1.44
C ASP A 166 33.88 22.35 1.77
N ASN A 167 32.82 21.70 2.24
CA ASN A 167 31.56 22.36 2.59
C ASN A 167 31.53 22.69 4.09
N LYS A 168 30.95 23.83 4.41
CA LYS A 168 30.88 24.34 5.79
C LYS A 168 29.52 24.05 6.41
N ALA A 169 29.45 24.09 7.74
CA ALA A 169 28.17 24.17 8.43
C ALA A 169 27.36 25.37 7.89
N GLY A 170 26.09 25.16 7.62
CA GLY A 170 25.18 26.10 6.97
C GLY A 170 25.06 25.95 5.45
N ASP A 171 25.96 25.22 4.77
CA ASP A 171 25.85 24.95 3.34
C ASP A 171 24.60 24.09 3.05
N VAL A 172 23.91 24.40 1.96
CA VAL A 172 22.67 23.72 1.54
C VAL A 172 22.99 22.72 0.44
N LEU A 173 22.59 21.47 0.64
CA LEU A 173 22.82 20.35 -0.26
C LEU A 173 21.57 20.02 -1.08
N ILE A 174 21.77 19.59 -2.32
CA ILE A 174 20.74 19.01 -3.17
C ILE A 174 21.27 17.80 -3.94
N ALA A 175 20.54 16.69 -3.88
CA ALA A 175 20.80 15.50 -4.67
C ALA A 175 20.37 15.69 -6.13
N MET A 176 21.22 15.27 -7.06
CA MET A 176 21.06 15.48 -8.49
C MET A 176 20.77 14.21 -9.29
N TYR A 177 20.98 13.02 -8.72
CA TYR A 177 20.98 11.76 -9.48
C TYR A 177 19.89 10.78 -9.05
N GLY A 178 19.38 10.02 -10.02
CA GLY A 178 18.45 8.90 -9.84
C GLY A 178 17.17 9.24 -9.06
N ALA A 179 16.68 8.27 -8.29
CA ALA A 179 15.50 8.41 -7.45
C ALA A 179 15.65 9.44 -6.31
N THR A 180 16.85 9.97 -6.09
CA THR A 180 17.14 10.95 -5.04
C THR A 180 17.06 12.40 -5.51
N ILE A 181 16.80 12.67 -6.80
CA ILE A 181 16.70 14.05 -7.32
C ILE A 181 15.81 14.92 -6.44
N GLY A 182 16.34 16.08 -6.04
CA GLY A 182 15.63 17.08 -5.25
C GLY A 182 15.48 16.74 -3.76
N LYS A 183 16.15 15.69 -3.26
CA LYS A 183 16.40 15.58 -1.80
C LYS A 183 17.37 16.66 -1.37
N THR A 184 17.11 17.29 -0.24
CA THR A 184 17.85 18.46 0.23
C THR A 184 18.09 18.41 1.74
N SER A 185 19.19 18.99 2.18
CA SER A 185 19.58 19.08 3.60
C SER A 185 20.51 20.28 3.81
N ILE A 186 20.58 20.78 5.03
CA ILE A 186 21.56 21.77 5.49
C ILE A 186 22.60 21.04 6.34
N LEU A 187 23.87 21.34 6.12
CA LEU A 187 24.96 20.81 6.93
C LEU A 187 25.00 21.47 8.31
N ASN A 188 24.96 20.69 9.39
CA ASN A 188 25.27 21.20 10.74
C ASN A 188 26.77 21.17 11.06
N VAL A 189 27.54 20.44 10.27
CA VAL A 189 28.98 20.23 10.46
C VAL A 189 29.73 20.48 9.15
N ARG A 190 31.04 20.71 9.23
CA ARG A 190 31.92 20.69 8.04
C ARG A 190 31.86 19.29 7.41
N GLY A 191 31.80 19.21 6.09
CA GLY A 191 31.72 17.93 5.39
C GLY A 191 31.98 18.04 3.90
N THR A 192 32.03 16.90 3.23
CA THR A 192 32.18 16.78 1.78
C THR A 192 31.05 15.94 1.20
N THR A 193 30.91 15.92 -0.12
CA THR A 193 29.86 15.14 -0.78
C THR A 193 30.42 14.37 -1.97
N ASN A 194 29.66 13.37 -2.44
CA ASN A 194 29.95 12.73 -3.72
C ASN A 194 29.45 13.59 -4.91
N GLN A 195 29.78 13.16 -6.13
CA GLN A 195 29.40 13.87 -7.37
C GLN A 195 27.88 13.94 -7.62
N ALA A 196 27.09 13.13 -6.91
CA ALA A 196 25.64 13.11 -7.05
C ALA A 196 24.94 14.19 -6.20
N VAL A 197 25.70 14.97 -5.42
CA VAL A 197 25.18 16.02 -4.55
C VAL A 197 25.88 17.33 -4.87
N CYS A 198 25.08 18.37 -5.12
CA CYS A 198 25.55 19.74 -5.25
C CYS A 198 25.35 20.47 -3.93
N ALA A 199 26.38 21.18 -3.47
CA ALA A 199 26.35 22.04 -2.30
C ALA A 199 26.34 23.51 -2.71
N CYS A 200 25.62 24.33 -1.97
CA CYS A 200 25.60 25.78 -2.05
C CYS A 200 26.13 26.36 -0.75
N THR A 201 27.11 27.27 -0.83
CA THR A 201 27.38 28.22 0.25
C THR A 201 26.62 29.51 -0.08
N PRO A 202 25.52 29.82 0.62
CA PRO A 202 24.76 31.05 0.36
C PRO A 202 25.60 32.30 0.64
N TYR A 203 25.40 33.35 -0.16
CA TYR A 203 26.01 34.66 0.11
C TYR A 203 25.31 35.39 1.27
N SER A 204 25.92 36.47 1.76
CA SER A 204 25.39 37.24 2.88
C SER A 204 23.98 37.76 2.57
N GLY A 205 23.08 37.63 3.54
CA GLY A 205 21.69 38.06 3.44
C GLY A 205 20.73 37.03 2.83
N ILE A 206 21.23 35.89 2.34
CA ILE A 206 20.40 34.75 1.94
C ILE A 206 20.28 33.79 3.12
N SER A 207 19.06 33.54 3.58
CA SER A 207 18.82 32.51 4.59
C SER A 207 18.97 31.12 3.96
N ASN A 208 19.80 30.28 4.57
CA ASN A 208 19.97 28.88 4.15
C ASN A 208 18.68 28.06 4.33
N ILE A 209 17.85 28.38 5.34
CA ILE A 209 16.54 27.76 5.53
C ILE A 209 15.57 28.22 4.44
N TYR A 210 15.58 29.50 4.04
CA TYR A 210 14.76 29.94 2.90
C TYR A 210 15.20 29.25 1.60
N LEU A 211 16.51 29.12 1.35
CA LEU A 211 17.01 28.36 0.21
C LEU A 211 16.57 26.89 0.27
N LEU A 212 16.63 26.25 1.44
CA LEU A 212 16.11 24.89 1.62
C LEU A 212 14.61 24.80 1.24
N THR A 213 13.80 25.76 1.69
CA THR A 213 12.37 25.87 1.35
C THR A 213 12.15 26.00 -0.16
N VAL A 214 12.91 26.85 -0.85
CA VAL A 214 12.86 27.00 -2.31
C VAL A 214 13.17 25.69 -3.01
N LEU A 215 14.26 25.02 -2.64
CA LEU A 215 14.66 23.77 -3.28
C LEU A 215 13.64 22.64 -3.05
N LYS A 216 12.99 22.61 -1.88
CA LYS A 216 11.90 21.68 -1.56
C LYS A 216 10.66 21.93 -2.41
N ALA A 217 10.23 23.19 -2.54
CA ALA A 217 9.11 23.56 -3.41
C ALA A 217 9.37 23.11 -4.86
N TYR A 218 10.60 23.36 -5.33
CA TYR A 218 10.99 23.10 -6.72
C TYR A 218 11.36 21.64 -7.00
N LYS A 219 11.19 20.72 -6.04
CA LYS A 219 11.55 19.31 -6.20
C LYS A 219 10.96 18.68 -7.47
N ARG A 220 9.67 18.95 -7.77
CA ARG A 220 9.02 18.44 -8.99
C ARG A 220 9.62 19.00 -10.27
N ILE A 221 9.99 20.28 -10.26
CA ILE A 221 10.68 20.95 -11.38
C ILE A 221 12.02 20.24 -11.64
N PHE A 222 12.83 20.00 -10.60
CA PHE A 222 14.12 19.33 -10.75
C PHE A 222 13.98 17.87 -11.23
N ILE A 223 12.97 17.14 -10.75
CA ILE A 223 12.67 15.78 -11.24
C ILE A 223 12.31 15.84 -12.74
N GLY A 224 11.46 16.77 -13.16
CA GLY A 224 11.09 16.94 -14.57
C GLY A 224 12.24 17.38 -15.49
N MET A 225 13.25 18.06 -14.95
CA MET A 225 14.48 18.42 -15.68
C MET A 225 15.48 17.25 -15.84
N GLY A 226 15.29 16.18 -15.07
CA GLY A 226 16.11 14.98 -15.11
C GLY A 226 16.10 14.33 -16.49
N ALA A 227 17.28 13.97 -16.99
CA ALA A 227 17.45 13.30 -18.28
C ALA A 227 18.21 11.99 -18.13
N GLY A 228 17.89 11.01 -18.98
CA GLY A 228 18.42 9.63 -18.92
C GLY A 228 17.31 8.63 -18.58
N GLY A 229 17.42 7.40 -19.12
CA GLY A 229 16.39 6.36 -19.00
C GLY A 229 16.25 5.81 -17.57
N ALA A 230 16.90 4.69 -17.27
CA ALA A 230 16.74 4.01 -15.98
C ALA A 230 17.26 4.79 -14.76
N GLN A 231 18.17 5.76 -14.96
CA GLN A 231 18.71 6.62 -13.90
C GLN A 231 18.74 8.08 -14.39
N PRO A 232 17.64 8.82 -14.23
CA PRO A 232 17.59 10.21 -14.64
C PRO A 232 18.52 11.05 -13.75
N ASN A 233 19.24 11.99 -14.35
CA ASN A 233 20.14 12.91 -13.64
C ASN A 233 19.90 14.35 -14.09
N ILE A 234 20.04 15.30 -13.18
CA ILE A 234 20.12 16.74 -13.45
C ILE A 234 21.59 17.19 -13.33
N SER A 235 22.04 18.08 -14.23
CA SER A 235 23.39 18.65 -14.14
C SER A 235 23.40 19.87 -13.20
N ARG A 236 24.56 20.17 -12.64
CA ARG A 236 24.79 21.40 -11.87
C ARG A 236 24.41 22.64 -12.70
N GLU A 237 24.70 22.65 -14.00
CA GLU A 237 24.43 23.77 -14.89
C GLU A 237 22.93 24.06 -15.00
N LYS A 238 22.09 23.02 -15.10
CA LYS A 238 20.63 23.16 -15.09
C LYS A 238 20.13 23.65 -13.73
N LEU A 239 20.69 23.11 -12.65
CA LEU A 239 20.33 23.52 -11.29
C LEU A 239 20.60 25.02 -11.08
N ILE A 240 21.82 25.50 -11.32
CA ILE A 240 22.17 26.90 -11.06
C ILE A 240 21.46 27.89 -12.00
N ALA A 241 21.04 27.43 -13.19
CA ALA A 241 20.27 28.21 -14.16
C ALA A 241 18.76 28.21 -13.87
N THR A 242 18.31 27.63 -12.76
CA THR A 242 16.90 27.67 -12.36
C THR A 242 16.55 29.07 -11.83
N VAL A 243 15.50 29.66 -12.40
CA VAL A 243 14.96 30.97 -12.01
C VAL A 243 14.05 30.80 -10.80
N PHE A 244 14.19 31.65 -9.80
CA PHE A 244 13.32 31.69 -8.63
C PHE A 244 13.08 33.12 -8.13
N ALA A 245 12.01 33.28 -7.36
CA ALA A 245 11.60 34.56 -6.81
C ALA A 245 12.31 34.81 -5.47
N LEU A 246 13.06 35.90 -5.38
CA LEU A 246 13.78 36.31 -4.17
C LEU A 246 13.00 37.41 -3.44
N PRO A 247 12.55 37.15 -2.20
CA PRO A 247 11.98 38.18 -1.33
C PRO A 247 13.03 39.09 -0.70
N PRO A 248 12.60 40.25 -0.18
CA PRO A 248 13.34 41.01 0.81
C PRO A 248 13.91 40.14 1.94
N LYS A 249 15.08 40.52 2.46
CA LYS A 249 15.75 39.77 3.53
C LYS A 249 14.88 39.63 4.80
N ALA A 250 14.14 40.68 5.16
CA ALA A 250 13.25 40.64 6.31
C ALA A 250 12.07 39.68 6.08
N GLU A 251 11.49 39.70 4.88
CA GLU A 251 10.40 38.80 4.50
C GLU A 251 10.83 37.32 4.45
N GLN A 252 12.08 37.00 4.06
CA GLN A 252 12.61 35.63 4.16
C GLN A 252 12.41 35.04 5.56
N ASN A 253 12.69 35.81 6.62
CA ASN A 253 12.53 35.35 8.00
C ASN A 253 11.05 35.14 8.35
N ARG A 254 10.16 36.07 7.93
CA ARG A 254 8.72 35.93 8.15
C ARG A 254 8.17 34.68 7.46
N ILE A 255 8.60 34.41 6.23
CA ILE A 255 8.23 33.20 5.48
C ILE A 255 8.70 31.95 6.23
N ILE A 256 9.96 31.89 6.66
CA ILE A 256 10.51 30.72 7.35
C ILE A 256 9.72 30.42 8.62
N CYS A 257 9.47 31.43 9.46
CA CYS A 257 8.69 31.27 10.69
C CYS A 257 7.29 30.71 10.39
N LYS A 258 6.62 31.20 9.34
CA LYS A 258 5.28 30.72 8.99
C LYS A 258 5.28 29.33 8.37
N VAL A 259 6.30 28.98 7.57
CA VAL A 259 6.46 27.61 7.04
C VAL A 259 6.68 26.63 8.19
N ASP A 260 7.55 26.95 9.15
CA ASP A 260 7.81 26.10 10.32
C ASP A 260 6.56 25.88 11.16
N GLU A 261 5.82 26.96 11.46
CA GLU A 261 4.53 26.91 12.16
C GLU A 261 3.54 25.96 11.46
N LEU A 262 3.31 26.15 10.16
CA LEU A 262 2.33 25.37 9.41
C LEU A 262 2.78 23.92 9.18
N MET A 263 4.08 23.66 9.01
CA MET A 263 4.61 22.30 8.91
C MET A 263 4.45 21.54 10.22
N SER A 264 4.66 22.20 11.36
CA SER A 264 4.40 21.61 12.68
C SER A 264 2.92 21.26 12.86
N LEU A 265 2.00 22.13 12.42
CA LEU A 265 0.56 21.81 12.41
C LEU A 265 0.25 20.62 11.50
N CYS A 266 0.90 20.51 10.34
CA CYS A 266 0.75 19.35 9.47
C CYS A 266 1.25 18.05 10.13
N ASP A 267 2.36 18.09 10.88
CA ASP A 267 2.87 16.95 11.65
C ASP A 267 1.85 16.50 12.69
N GLN A 268 1.24 17.45 13.41
CA GLN A 268 0.19 17.17 14.41
C GLN A 268 -1.06 16.56 13.77
N LEU A 269 -1.52 17.11 12.64
CA LEU A 269 -2.66 16.58 11.89
C LEU A 269 -2.40 15.16 11.37
N GLU A 270 -1.19 14.89 10.88
CA GLU A 270 -0.75 13.58 10.42
C GLU A 270 -0.77 12.57 11.57
N GLN A 271 -0.17 12.92 12.71
CA GLN A 271 -0.19 12.07 13.90
C GLN A 271 -1.62 11.79 14.39
N GLN A 272 -2.46 12.83 14.49
CA GLN A 272 -3.85 12.69 14.93
C GLN A 272 -4.66 11.79 13.97
N SER A 273 -4.47 11.95 12.66
CA SER A 273 -5.16 11.13 11.65
C SER A 273 -4.77 9.66 11.75
N LEU A 274 -3.47 9.36 11.93
CA LEU A 274 -3.00 7.99 12.11
C LEU A 274 -3.53 7.36 13.40
N SER A 275 -3.48 8.08 14.52
CA SER A 275 -4.04 7.60 15.80
C SER A 275 -5.55 7.39 15.72
N SER A 276 -6.29 8.26 15.02
CA SER A 276 -7.72 8.10 14.81
C SER A 276 -8.05 6.87 13.97
N LEU A 277 -7.25 6.56 12.94
CA LEU A 277 -7.44 5.37 12.10
C LEU A 277 -7.17 4.08 12.89
N ASP A 278 -6.12 4.05 13.71
CA ASP A 278 -5.79 2.90 14.55
C ASP A 278 -6.87 2.64 15.62
N ALA A 279 -7.31 3.70 16.33
CA ALA A 279 -8.39 3.60 17.30
C ALA A 279 -9.72 3.16 16.66
N HIS A 280 -10.03 3.66 15.46
CA HIS A 280 -11.20 3.23 14.70
C HIS A 280 -11.14 1.74 14.35
N GLN A 281 -9.99 1.27 13.85
CA GLN A 281 -9.80 -0.14 13.51
C GLN A 281 -9.98 -1.04 14.74
N GLN A 282 -9.36 -0.70 15.88
CA GLN A 282 -9.48 -1.45 17.13
C GLN A 282 -10.93 -1.50 17.63
N LEU A 283 -11.65 -0.37 17.56
CA LEU A 283 -13.06 -0.30 17.94
C LEU A 283 -13.92 -1.23 17.08
N VAL A 284 -13.74 -1.21 15.76
CA VAL A 284 -14.48 -2.07 14.82
C VAL A 284 -14.19 -3.55 15.11
N GLU A 285 -12.92 -3.92 15.23
CA GLU A 285 -12.51 -5.30 15.50
C GLU A 285 -13.08 -5.80 16.84
N THR A 286 -13.01 -4.97 17.89
CA THR A 286 -13.54 -5.31 19.21
C THR A 286 -15.06 -5.51 19.16
N LEU A 287 -15.81 -4.59 18.56
CA LEU A 287 -17.27 -4.70 18.50
C LEU A 287 -17.71 -5.90 17.65
N LEU A 288 -17.07 -6.14 16.51
CA LEU A 288 -17.36 -7.32 15.70
C LEU A 288 -17.02 -8.63 16.42
N ALA A 289 -15.97 -8.67 17.24
CA ALA A 289 -15.66 -9.82 18.07
C ALA A 289 -16.75 -10.08 19.13
N THR A 290 -17.33 -9.03 19.75
CA THR A 290 -18.44 -9.22 20.69
C THR A 290 -19.66 -9.90 20.06
N LEU A 291 -19.91 -9.70 18.75
CA LEU A 291 -20.97 -10.43 18.03
C LEU A 291 -20.67 -11.92 17.94
N THR A 292 -19.43 -12.29 17.57
CA THR A 292 -19.07 -13.70 17.39
C THR A 292 -19.04 -14.44 18.72
N ASP A 293 -18.63 -13.73 19.78
CA ASP A 293 -18.44 -14.27 21.14
C ASP A 293 -19.72 -14.25 21.98
N SER A 294 -20.84 -13.75 21.44
CA SER A 294 -22.12 -13.71 22.14
C SER A 294 -22.56 -15.12 22.56
N GLN A 295 -22.88 -15.31 23.84
CA GLN A 295 -23.17 -16.62 24.44
C GLN A 295 -24.59 -17.11 24.16
N ASP A 296 -25.53 -16.17 24.00
CA ASP A 296 -26.93 -16.49 23.74
C ASP A 296 -27.57 -15.53 22.72
N THR A 297 -28.81 -15.82 22.32
CA THR A 297 -29.56 -15.04 21.32
C THR A 297 -29.89 -13.63 21.80
N LYS A 298 -30.01 -13.40 23.10
CA LYS A 298 -30.29 -12.08 23.66
C LYS A 298 -29.04 -11.21 23.60
N GLU A 299 -27.90 -11.72 24.06
CA GLU A 299 -26.62 -11.02 23.99
C GLU A 299 -26.24 -10.69 22.53
N LEU A 300 -26.46 -11.65 21.62
CA LEU A 300 -26.27 -11.41 20.18
C LEU A 300 -27.15 -10.27 19.66
N SER A 301 -28.42 -10.24 20.08
CA SER A 301 -29.36 -9.18 19.69
C SER A 301 -28.95 -7.81 20.25
N ASP A 302 -28.51 -7.76 21.51
CA ASP A 302 -28.06 -6.52 22.17
C ASP A 302 -26.76 -5.98 21.52
N ASN A 303 -25.80 -6.86 21.23
CA ASN A 303 -24.56 -6.50 20.54
C ASN A 303 -24.84 -6.04 19.10
N TRP A 304 -25.77 -6.69 18.40
CA TRP A 304 -26.20 -6.26 17.07
C TRP A 304 -26.88 -4.89 17.09
N ALA A 305 -27.77 -4.64 18.05
CA ALA A 305 -28.43 -3.35 18.22
C ALA A 305 -27.41 -2.22 18.43
N ARG A 306 -26.36 -2.47 19.23
CA ARG A 306 -25.25 -1.52 19.43
C ARG A 306 -24.51 -1.21 18.13
N ILE A 307 -24.15 -2.24 17.35
CA ILE A 307 -23.44 -2.03 16.08
C ILE A 307 -24.34 -1.34 15.06
N SER A 308 -25.62 -1.70 14.99
CA SER A 308 -26.60 -1.06 14.11
C SER A 308 -26.76 0.43 14.44
N GLN A 309 -26.81 0.78 15.73
CA GLN A 309 -26.89 2.18 16.18
C GLN A 309 -25.71 3.02 15.69
N TYR A 310 -24.49 2.46 15.69
CA TYR A 310 -23.26 3.16 15.31
C TYR A 310 -22.75 2.78 13.91
N PHE A 311 -23.60 2.18 13.06
CA PHE A 311 -23.18 1.62 11.78
C PHE A 311 -22.46 2.64 10.89
N GLY A 312 -22.99 3.87 10.81
CA GLY A 312 -22.42 4.95 10.00
C GLY A 312 -21.07 5.47 10.48
N THR A 313 -20.69 5.18 11.74
CA THR A 313 -19.37 5.55 12.30
C THR A 313 -18.39 4.39 12.19
N LEU A 314 -18.87 3.16 12.35
CA LEU A 314 -18.02 1.97 12.34
C LEU A 314 -17.57 1.57 10.94
N PHE A 315 -18.43 1.70 9.94
CA PHE A 315 -18.21 1.14 8.61
C PHE A 315 -17.88 2.20 7.56
N THR A 316 -16.86 3.01 7.85
CA THR A 316 -16.42 4.16 7.04
C THR A 316 -15.15 3.88 6.22
N THR A 317 -14.50 2.75 6.43
CA THR A 317 -13.25 2.37 5.73
C THR A 317 -13.40 1.04 5.00
N GLU A 318 -12.64 0.83 3.92
CA GLU A 318 -12.64 -0.47 3.22
C GLU A 318 -12.30 -1.64 4.15
N ALA A 319 -11.35 -1.43 5.07
CA ALA A 319 -10.94 -2.43 6.05
C ALA A 319 -12.09 -2.82 7.00
N SER A 320 -12.85 -1.84 7.48
CA SER A 320 -14.03 -2.09 8.34
C SER A 320 -15.14 -2.87 7.62
N ILE A 321 -15.35 -2.60 6.32
CA ILE A 321 -16.31 -3.35 5.48
C ILE A 321 -15.82 -4.78 5.25
N ASP A 322 -14.53 -4.97 4.97
CA ASP A 322 -13.96 -6.30 4.81
C ASP A 322 -14.03 -7.10 6.11
N ALA A 323 -13.82 -6.46 7.27
CA ALA A 323 -14.01 -7.07 8.58
C ALA A 323 -15.48 -7.49 8.80
N LEU A 324 -16.45 -6.62 8.48
CA LEU A 324 -17.88 -6.95 8.55
C LEU A 324 -18.24 -8.17 7.70
N LYS A 325 -17.73 -8.26 6.46
CA LYS A 325 -17.94 -9.44 5.59
C LYS A 325 -17.43 -10.72 6.24
N GLN A 326 -16.24 -10.68 6.84
CA GLN A 326 -15.69 -11.84 7.54
C GLN A 326 -16.55 -12.22 8.76
N THR A 327 -17.04 -11.24 9.51
CA THR A 327 -17.96 -11.48 10.64
C THR A 327 -19.28 -12.08 10.17
N ILE A 328 -19.86 -11.63 9.05
CA ILE A 328 -21.07 -12.23 8.46
C ILE A 328 -20.85 -13.71 8.14
N LEU A 329 -19.73 -14.03 7.49
CA LEU A 329 -19.37 -15.42 7.18
C LEU A 329 -19.14 -16.26 8.45
N GLN A 330 -18.53 -15.68 9.48
CA GLN A 330 -18.35 -16.34 10.79
C GLN A 330 -19.70 -16.62 11.46
N LEU A 331 -20.61 -15.65 11.52
CA LEU A 331 -21.94 -15.83 12.08
C LEU A 331 -22.76 -16.87 11.30
N ALA A 332 -22.58 -16.93 9.98
CA ALA A 332 -23.21 -17.93 9.12
C ALA A 332 -22.80 -19.36 9.50
N VAL A 333 -21.50 -19.64 9.62
CA VAL A 333 -21.01 -20.98 9.96
C VAL A 333 -21.21 -21.37 11.43
N MET A 334 -21.48 -20.40 12.31
CA MET A 334 -21.85 -20.62 13.71
C MET A 334 -23.36 -20.82 13.93
N GLY A 335 -24.17 -20.67 12.88
CA GLY A 335 -25.64 -20.74 12.98
C GLY A 335 -26.26 -19.60 13.80
N LYS A 336 -25.60 -18.44 13.78
CA LYS A 336 -26.03 -17.20 14.46
C LYS A 336 -26.62 -16.17 13.49
N LEU A 337 -26.56 -16.42 12.17
CA LEU A 337 -26.96 -15.43 11.16
C LEU A 337 -28.47 -15.42 10.87
N VAL A 338 -29.12 -16.59 10.94
CA VAL A 338 -30.56 -16.74 10.64
C VAL A 338 -31.27 -17.43 11.81
N PRO A 339 -32.59 -17.21 12.00
CA PRO A 339 -33.35 -17.90 13.04
C PRO A 339 -33.42 -19.41 12.80
N GLN A 340 -33.21 -20.20 13.85
CA GLN A 340 -33.36 -21.65 13.87
C GLN A 340 -34.84 -22.04 13.99
N ASP A 341 -35.26 -23.08 13.28
CA ASP A 341 -36.60 -23.67 13.41
C ASP A 341 -36.47 -25.09 13.99
N PRO A 342 -36.98 -25.35 15.22
CA PRO A 342 -36.94 -26.68 15.83
C PRO A 342 -37.65 -27.79 15.04
N ASN A 343 -38.49 -27.41 14.06
CA ASN A 343 -39.19 -28.35 13.18
C ASN A 343 -38.44 -28.65 11.88
N ASP A 344 -37.31 -27.97 11.63
CA ASP A 344 -36.45 -28.27 10.48
C ASP A 344 -35.91 -29.71 10.61
N GLU A 345 -35.82 -30.41 9.47
CA GLU A 345 -35.23 -31.75 9.45
C GLU A 345 -33.75 -31.68 9.87
N PRO A 346 -33.31 -32.42 10.91
CA PRO A 346 -31.97 -32.29 11.44
C PRO A 346 -30.91 -32.71 10.42
N ALA A 347 -29.73 -32.10 10.51
CA ALA A 347 -28.59 -32.38 9.62
C ALA A 347 -28.20 -33.86 9.58
N PHE A 348 -28.44 -34.60 10.66
CA PHE A 348 -28.22 -36.05 10.73
C PHE A 348 -28.96 -36.82 9.61
N GLU A 349 -30.19 -36.44 9.25
CA GLU A 349 -30.93 -37.12 8.17
C GLU A 349 -30.30 -36.86 6.80
N LEU A 350 -29.78 -35.65 6.56
CA LEU A 350 -29.01 -35.33 5.37
C LEU A 350 -27.73 -36.17 5.30
N LEU A 351 -26.97 -36.26 6.40
CA LEU A 351 -25.74 -37.05 6.49
C LEU A 351 -26.00 -38.54 6.27
N LYS A 352 -27.11 -39.07 6.80
CA LYS A 352 -27.54 -40.46 6.59
C LYS A 352 -27.84 -40.75 5.12
N ARG A 353 -28.49 -39.83 4.40
CA ARG A 353 -28.72 -39.96 2.94
C ARG A 353 -27.40 -39.97 2.16
N ILE A 354 -26.48 -39.09 2.55
CA ILE A 354 -25.14 -39.03 1.96
C ILE A 354 -24.37 -40.34 2.20
N GLU A 355 -24.45 -40.90 3.40
CA GLU A 355 -23.82 -42.18 3.73
C GLU A 355 -24.39 -43.33 2.88
N GLN A 356 -25.71 -43.36 2.67
CA GLN A 356 -26.37 -44.35 1.81
C GLN A 356 -25.92 -44.23 0.34
N GLU A 357 -25.89 -43.01 -0.19
CA GLU A 357 -25.41 -42.75 -1.56
C GLU A 357 -23.94 -43.16 -1.72
N LYS A 358 -23.09 -42.80 -0.76
CA LYS A 358 -21.69 -43.21 -0.71
C LYS A 358 -21.54 -44.73 -0.67
N ALA A 359 -22.33 -45.42 0.15
CA ALA A 359 -22.29 -46.89 0.23
C ALA A 359 -22.67 -47.55 -1.11
N GLU A 360 -23.65 -47.00 -1.81
CA GLU A 360 -24.05 -47.46 -3.14
C GLU A 360 -22.95 -47.19 -4.19
N LEU A 361 -22.29 -46.02 -4.15
CA LEU A 361 -21.14 -45.73 -5.02
C LEU A 361 -19.94 -46.66 -4.76
N VAL A 362 -19.70 -47.05 -3.50
CA VAL A 362 -18.69 -48.07 -3.14
C VAL A 362 -19.07 -49.43 -3.71
N LYS A 363 -20.34 -49.82 -3.58
CA LYS A 363 -20.86 -51.10 -4.10
C LYS A 363 -20.77 -51.17 -5.63
N GLN A 364 -20.99 -50.05 -6.32
CA GLN A 364 -20.82 -49.90 -7.77
C GLN A 364 -19.35 -49.83 -8.21
N GLY A 365 -18.40 -49.80 -7.26
CA GLY A 365 -16.96 -49.69 -7.56
C GLY A 365 -16.54 -48.32 -8.09
N LYS A 366 -17.41 -47.31 -8.05
CA LYS A 366 -17.13 -45.94 -8.51
C LYS A 366 -16.19 -45.19 -7.56
N ILE A 367 -16.25 -45.52 -6.27
CA ILE A 367 -15.36 -44.97 -5.25
C ILE A 367 -14.77 -46.07 -4.37
N LYS A 368 -13.58 -45.83 -3.81
CA LYS A 368 -12.93 -46.77 -2.90
C LYS A 368 -13.57 -46.71 -1.52
N LYS A 369 -13.70 -47.88 -0.88
CA LYS A 369 -14.12 -47.97 0.53
C LYS A 369 -13.12 -47.24 1.41
N GLN A 370 -13.60 -46.25 2.15
CA GLN A 370 -12.78 -45.50 3.11
C GLN A 370 -12.60 -46.31 4.40
N LYS A 371 -11.49 -46.05 5.10
CA LYS A 371 -11.30 -46.59 6.45
C LYS A 371 -12.26 -45.88 7.41
N PRO A 372 -12.82 -46.59 8.42
CA PRO A 372 -13.58 -45.94 9.48
C PRO A 372 -12.75 -44.83 10.13
N LEU A 373 -13.35 -43.66 10.32
CA LEU A 373 -12.73 -42.54 11.00
C LEU A 373 -13.10 -42.60 12.49
N PRO A 374 -12.22 -42.13 13.39
CA PRO A 374 -12.61 -41.93 14.77
C PRO A 374 -13.76 -40.91 14.86
N PRO A 375 -14.67 -41.08 15.83
CA PRO A 375 -15.67 -40.05 16.12
C PRO A 375 -14.98 -38.71 16.40
N VAL A 376 -15.65 -37.62 16.03
CA VAL A 376 -15.21 -36.26 16.34
C VAL A 376 -15.23 -36.08 17.86
N SER A 377 -14.07 -35.85 18.49
CA SER A 377 -14.00 -35.64 19.93
C SER A 377 -14.46 -34.22 20.30
N ASP A 378 -14.83 -34.00 21.57
CA ASP A 378 -15.20 -32.66 22.05
C ASP A 378 -14.04 -31.66 21.97
N GLU A 379 -12.79 -32.13 22.07
CA GLU A 379 -11.57 -31.32 21.93
C GLU A 379 -11.34 -30.83 20.49
N GLU A 380 -11.87 -31.53 19.49
CA GLU A 380 -11.77 -31.14 18.07
C GLU A 380 -12.82 -30.08 17.68
N LYS A 381 -13.85 -29.87 18.50
CA LYS A 381 -14.97 -28.96 18.19
C LYS A 381 -14.58 -27.51 18.49
N PRO A 382 -14.54 -26.62 17.47
CA PRO A 382 -14.15 -25.23 17.69
C PRO A 382 -15.15 -24.41 18.51
N PHE A 383 -16.43 -24.78 18.47
CA PHE A 383 -17.53 -24.12 19.18
C PHE A 383 -18.75 -25.06 19.30
N GLU A 384 -19.71 -24.69 20.16
CA GLU A 384 -20.97 -25.40 20.33
C GLU A 384 -21.92 -25.14 19.16
N LEU A 385 -22.51 -26.22 18.64
CA LEU A 385 -23.45 -26.13 17.54
C LEU A 385 -24.88 -25.84 18.01
N PRO A 386 -25.67 -25.12 17.20
CA PRO A 386 -27.12 -25.09 17.33
C PRO A 386 -27.79 -26.46 17.38
N GLN A 387 -29.01 -26.49 17.91
CA GLN A 387 -29.84 -27.69 17.85
C GLN A 387 -30.11 -28.09 16.40
N GLY A 388 -29.92 -29.37 16.08
CA GLY A 388 -30.17 -29.93 14.75
C GLY A 388 -28.99 -29.85 13.77
N TRP A 389 -27.89 -29.22 14.17
CA TRP A 389 -26.64 -29.19 13.41
C TRP A 389 -25.71 -30.34 13.81
N GLU A 390 -24.83 -30.75 12.90
CA GLU A 390 -23.89 -31.84 13.13
C GLU A 390 -22.48 -31.48 12.63
N TRP A 391 -21.45 -31.87 13.39
CA TRP A 391 -20.08 -31.80 12.90
C TRP A 391 -19.78 -33.00 12.00
N CYS A 392 -19.21 -32.77 10.82
CA CYS A 392 -18.69 -33.84 9.96
C CYS A 392 -17.35 -33.45 9.33
N ARG A 393 -16.54 -34.44 8.95
CA ARG A 393 -15.34 -34.23 8.14
C ARG A 393 -15.71 -34.17 6.66
N ILE A 394 -15.02 -33.36 5.88
CA ILE A 394 -15.25 -33.25 4.41
C ILE A 394 -15.26 -34.60 3.71
N ILE A 395 -14.37 -35.52 4.09
CA ILE A 395 -14.28 -36.86 3.49
C ILE A 395 -15.53 -37.73 3.71
N GLU A 396 -16.37 -37.39 4.68
CA GLU A 396 -17.65 -38.06 4.94
C GLU A 396 -18.69 -37.65 3.90
N ILE A 397 -18.67 -36.38 3.47
CA ILE A 397 -19.65 -35.79 2.56
C ILE A 397 -19.15 -35.58 1.12
N ALA A 398 -17.86 -35.83 0.86
CA ALA A 398 -17.23 -35.61 -0.42
C ALA A 398 -16.15 -36.63 -0.76
N GLN A 399 -15.93 -36.83 -2.06
CA GLN A 399 -14.69 -37.37 -2.58
C GLN A 399 -13.69 -36.23 -2.79
N VAL A 400 -12.53 -36.34 -2.13
CA VAL A 400 -11.45 -35.36 -2.27
C VAL A 400 -10.34 -35.94 -3.15
N GLY A 401 -10.01 -35.25 -4.23
CA GLY A 401 -8.96 -35.62 -5.18
C GLY A 401 -7.95 -34.51 -5.42
N THR A 402 -6.92 -34.80 -6.20
CA THR A 402 -5.97 -33.82 -6.75
C THR A 402 -5.78 -34.07 -8.23
N GLY A 403 -5.26 -33.07 -8.93
CA GLY A 403 -4.88 -33.19 -10.33
C GLY A 403 -3.39 -33.44 -10.54
N ALA A 404 -2.95 -33.25 -11.79
CA ALA A 404 -1.57 -33.40 -12.21
C ALA A 404 -1.24 -32.36 -13.28
N THR A 405 0.05 -32.05 -13.44
CA THR A 405 0.54 -31.26 -14.58
C THR A 405 1.15 -32.20 -15.60
N PRO A 406 0.56 -32.36 -16.79
CA PRO A 406 1.21 -33.07 -17.90
C PRO A 406 2.59 -32.47 -18.17
N SER A 407 3.55 -33.28 -18.63
CA SER A 407 4.90 -32.76 -18.93
C SER A 407 4.80 -31.60 -19.92
N ARG A 408 5.43 -30.47 -19.58
CA ARG A 408 5.51 -29.29 -20.46
C ARG A 408 6.45 -29.53 -21.64
N ASP A 409 7.34 -30.51 -21.54
CA ASP A 409 8.28 -30.89 -22.60
C ASP A 409 7.65 -31.77 -23.68
N ASN A 410 6.42 -32.28 -23.45
CA ASN A 410 5.67 -33.03 -24.45
C ASN A 410 4.57 -32.14 -25.06
N PRO A 411 4.79 -31.55 -26.25
CA PRO A 411 3.83 -30.64 -26.86
C PRO A 411 2.49 -31.31 -27.15
N ASP A 412 2.44 -32.61 -27.46
CA ASP A 412 1.21 -33.34 -27.76
C ASP A 412 0.17 -33.32 -26.60
N TYR A 413 0.61 -33.02 -25.37
CA TYR A 413 -0.29 -32.87 -24.22
C TYR A 413 -1.04 -31.53 -24.19
N TRP A 414 -0.58 -30.56 -24.98
CA TRP A 414 -1.06 -29.18 -24.98
C TRP A 414 -1.55 -28.76 -26.38
N GLU A 415 -0.97 -29.34 -27.43
CA GLU A 415 -1.43 -29.25 -28.80
C GLU A 415 -2.78 -29.99 -28.95
N THR A 416 -3.69 -29.48 -29.77
CA THR A 416 -5.09 -29.96 -29.89
C THR A 416 -5.87 -29.96 -28.56
N PRO A 417 -6.09 -28.81 -27.92
CA PRO A 417 -6.74 -28.75 -26.61
C PRO A 417 -8.21 -29.20 -26.67
N GLU A 418 -8.57 -30.14 -25.80
CA GLU A 418 -9.92 -30.70 -25.71
C GLU A 418 -10.56 -30.46 -24.34
N PHE A 419 -9.77 -30.50 -23.25
CA PHE A 419 -10.25 -30.43 -21.88
C PHE A 419 -9.72 -29.19 -21.18
N ASN A 420 -10.58 -28.53 -20.39
CA ASN A 420 -10.16 -27.38 -19.57
C ASN A 420 -9.19 -27.83 -18.47
N TRP A 421 -8.22 -26.98 -18.12
CA TRP A 421 -7.22 -27.31 -17.10
C TRP A 421 -6.96 -26.11 -16.19
N VAL A 422 -7.33 -26.28 -14.91
CA VAL A 422 -7.31 -25.24 -13.88
C VAL A 422 -6.00 -25.27 -13.11
N THR A 423 -5.40 -24.10 -12.98
CA THR A 423 -4.27 -23.86 -12.08
C THR A 423 -4.74 -23.32 -10.73
N SER A 424 -3.90 -23.45 -9.70
CA SER A 424 -4.21 -22.85 -8.40
C SER A 424 -4.39 -21.33 -8.47
N GLY A 425 -3.78 -20.62 -9.42
CA GLY A 425 -3.97 -19.17 -9.60
C GLY A 425 -5.40 -18.75 -9.96
N GLU A 426 -6.14 -19.63 -10.63
CA GLU A 426 -7.53 -19.38 -11.04
C GLU A 426 -8.53 -19.53 -9.90
N THR A 427 -8.12 -20.10 -8.75
CA THR A 427 -8.94 -20.18 -7.52
C THR A 427 -9.23 -18.82 -6.89
N SER A 428 -8.61 -17.75 -7.38
CA SER A 428 -8.92 -16.37 -7.00
C SER A 428 -10.29 -15.88 -7.50
N LEU A 429 -10.89 -16.56 -8.48
CA LEU A 429 -12.22 -16.30 -8.98
C LEU A 429 -13.25 -17.09 -8.15
N PRO A 430 -14.45 -16.55 -7.89
CA PRO A 430 -15.49 -17.30 -7.18
C PRO A 430 -16.04 -18.48 -8.00
N PHE A 431 -16.04 -18.36 -9.33
CA PHE A 431 -16.56 -19.35 -10.26
C PHE A 431 -15.67 -19.44 -11.50
N ILE A 432 -15.43 -20.64 -12.00
CA ILE A 432 -14.65 -20.90 -13.22
C ILE A 432 -15.61 -21.30 -14.34
N PHE A 433 -15.78 -20.38 -15.31
CA PHE A 433 -16.55 -20.62 -16.55
C PHE A 433 -15.67 -20.93 -17.77
N ASN A 434 -14.38 -20.62 -17.68
CA ASN A 434 -13.37 -20.92 -18.70
C ASN A 434 -12.00 -20.99 -18.02
N THR A 435 -11.05 -21.68 -18.64
CA THR A 435 -9.66 -21.78 -18.14
C THR A 435 -8.68 -21.07 -19.05
N ALA A 436 -7.60 -20.57 -18.47
CA ALA A 436 -6.49 -19.97 -19.22
C ALA A 436 -5.79 -21.00 -20.11
N GLU A 437 -5.68 -22.24 -19.62
CA GLU A 437 -5.03 -23.34 -20.34
C GLU A 437 -5.99 -24.52 -20.51
N LYS A 438 -5.68 -25.34 -21.52
CA LYS A 438 -6.40 -26.56 -21.84
C LYS A 438 -5.39 -27.64 -22.17
N ILE A 439 -5.80 -28.89 -22.00
CA ILE A 439 -4.99 -30.07 -22.26
C ILE A 439 -5.66 -30.95 -23.32
N SER A 440 -4.85 -31.74 -24.02
CA SER A 440 -5.33 -32.64 -25.08
C SER A 440 -5.97 -33.91 -24.49
N GLY A 441 -6.74 -34.62 -25.32
CA GLY A 441 -7.24 -35.95 -24.94
C GLY A 441 -6.12 -36.97 -24.70
N LYS A 442 -4.95 -36.78 -25.30
CA LYS A 442 -3.75 -37.60 -25.06
C LYS A 442 -3.23 -37.40 -23.64
N ALA A 443 -3.17 -36.15 -23.16
CA ALA A 443 -2.75 -35.84 -21.79
C ALA A 443 -3.63 -36.55 -20.76
N VAL A 444 -4.95 -36.54 -20.94
CA VAL A 444 -5.88 -37.21 -20.02
C VAL A 444 -5.70 -38.74 -20.02
N LYS A 445 -5.36 -39.34 -21.17
CA LYS A 445 -5.17 -40.79 -21.29
C LYS A 445 -3.82 -41.28 -20.78
N GLU A 446 -2.76 -40.51 -20.97
CA GLU A 446 -1.37 -40.93 -20.71
C GLU A 446 -0.81 -40.42 -19.37
N THR A 447 -1.55 -39.57 -18.66
CA THR A 447 -1.11 -39.00 -17.38
C THR A 447 -2.12 -39.22 -16.26
N ASN A 448 -1.77 -38.85 -15.03
CA ASN A 448 -2.64 -38.95 -13.86
C ASN A 448 -3.61 -37.76 -13.70
N VAL A 449 -3.87 -37.00 -14.76
CA VAL A 449 -4.83 -35.89 -14.69
C VAL A 449 -6.24 -36.45 -14.51
N SER A 450 -6.90 -36.02 -13.43
CA SER A 450 -8.33 -36.28 -13.23
C SER A 450 -9.14 -35.14 -13.84
N ILE A 451 -10.25 -35.47 -14.49
CA ILE A 451 -11.23 -34.51 -15.00
C ILE A 451 -12.43 -34.48 -14.05
N TYR A 452 -12.73 -33.32 -13.50
CA TYR A 452 -13.79 -33.09 -12.55
C TYR A 452 -15.01 -32.47 -13.23
N SER A 453 -16.21 -32.87 -12.79
CA SER A 453 -17.47 -32.37 -13.31
C SER A 453 -17.79 -30.95 -12.82
N PRO A 454 -18.66 -30.20 -13.53
CA PRO A 454 -19.26 -28.98 -12.99
C PRO A 454 -19.87 -29.21 -11.60
N GLY A 455 -19.83 -28.19 -10.74
CA GLY A 455 -20.20 -28.24 -9.33
C GLY A 455 -19.09 -28.74 -8.39
N THR A 456 -17.93 -29.14 -8.92
CA THR A 456 -16.78 -29.49 -8.07
C THR A 456 -16.18 -28.22 -7.45
N LEU A 457 -15.92 -28.24 -6.15
CA LEU A 457 -15.22 -27.14 -5.46
C LEU A 457 -13.71 -27.37 -5.50
N ILE A 458 -12.94 -26.36 -5.89
CA ILE A 458 -11.48 -26.44 -6.00
C ILE A 458 -10.82 -25.54 -4.97
N ILE A 459 -9.96 -26.11 -4.13
CA ILE A 459 -9.17 -25.40 -3.13
C ILE A 459 -7.69 -25.41 -3.51
N ALA A 460 -7.05 -24.24 -3.53
CA ALA A 460 -5.61 -24.17 -3.70
C ALA A 460 -4.87 -24.63 -2.42
N MET A 461 -4.10 -25.71 -2.54
CA MET A 461 -3.35 -26.32 -1.44
C MET A 461 -2.00 -25.62 -1.17
N TYR A 462 -1.34 -25.10 -2.20
CA TYR A 462 -0.07 -24.39 -2.08
C TYR A 462 0.17 -23.39 -3.20
N GLY A 463 1.04 -22.41 -2.94
CA GLY A 463 1.36 -21.29 -3.82
C GLY A 463 1.96 -20.13 -3.03
N GLN A 464 2.78 -19.30 -3.68
CA GLN A 464 3.30 -18.07 -3.07
C GLN A 464 2.21 -16.98 -3.07
N GLY A 465 2.18 -16.13 -2.04
CA GLY A 465 1.26 -14.98 -1.99
C GLY A 465 -0.13 -15.28 -1.40
N LYS A 466 -1.21 -14.95 -2.12
CA LYS A 466 -2.61 -15.03 -1.63
C LYS A 466 -3.36 -16.32 -1.99
N THR A 467 -2.75 -17.20 -2.79
CA THR A 467 -3.46 -18.32 -3.42
C THR A 467 -3.82 -19.45 -2.47
N ARG A 468 -2.95 -19.78 -1.51
CA ARG A 468 -3.18 -20.90 -0.57
C ARG A 468 -4.46 -20.69 0.25
N GLY A 469 -5.35 -21.69 0.23
CA GLY A 469 -6.64 -21.70 0.94
C GLY A 469 -7.80 -21.10 0.16
N GLN A 470 -7.57 -20.47 -1.01
CA GLN A 470 -8.65 -19.95 -1.85
C GLN A 470 -9.51 -21.08 -2.39
N ILE A 471 -10.82 -20.84 -2.49
CA ILE A 471 -11.79 -21.79 -3.00
C ILE A 471 -12.55 -21.18 -4.19
N THR A 472 -12.86 -22.02 -5.16
CA THR A 472 -13.68 -21.68 -6.33
C THR A 472 -14.60 -22.84 -6.69
N GLU A 473 -15.62 -22.57 -7.50
CA GLU A 473 -16.52 -23.58 -8.04
C GLU A 473 -16.32 -23.74 -9.55
N LEU A 474 -16.22 -24.99 -10.02
CA LEU A 474 -16.20 -25.29 -11.45
C LEU A 474 -17.61 -25.19 -12.03
N CYS A 475 -17.83 -24.29 -12.99
CA CYS A 475 -19.04 -24.25 -13.81
C CYS A 475 -18.88 -25.01 -15.14
N ILE A 476 -17.72 -25.62 -15.35
CA ILE A 476 -17.32 -26.40 -16.53
C ILE A 476 -16.60 -27.68 -16.09
N SER A 477 -16.56 -28.68 -16.97
CA SER A 477 -15.70 -29.85 -16.75
C SER A 477 -14.24 -29.46 -16.93
N ALA A 478 -13.38 -29.76 -15.95
CA ALA A 478 -11.98 -29.38 -16.00
C ALA A 478 -11.09 -30.33 -15.18
N GLY A 479 -9.87 -30.56 -15.65
CA GLY A 479 -8.80 -31.09 -14.81
C GLY A 479 -8.14 -29.98 -13.99
N THR A 480 -7.32 -30.36 -13.02
CA THR A 480 -6.53 -29.40 -12.23
C THR A 480 -5.06 -29.79 -12.20
N ASN A 481 -4.20 -28.88 -11.73
CA ASN A 481 -2.84 -29.22 -11.33
C ASN A 481 -2.79 -29.88 -9.94
N GLN A 482 -1.59 -30.35 -9.55
CA GLN A 482 -1.33 -30.98 -8.25
C GLN A 482 -1.40 -30.03 -7.04
N ALA A 483 -1.49 -28.71 -7.30
CA ALA A 483 -1.59 -27.67 -6.29
C ALA A 483 -3.03 -27.38 -5.88
N CYS A 484 -4.00 -28.13 -6.42
CA CYS A 484 -5.41 -27.98 -6.14
C CYS A 484 -5.98 -29.27 -5.52
N ALA A 485 -6.81 -29.13 -4.50
CA ALA A 485 -7.69 -30.18 -4.02
C ALA A 485 -9.06 -29.98 -4.67
N ALA A 486 -9.61 -31.04 -5.25
CA ALA A 486 -10.96 -31.07 -5.81
C ALA A 486 -11.90 -31.77 -4.84
N ILE A 487 -12.98 -31.11 -4.43
CA ILE A 487 -14.00 -31.61 -3.50
C ILE A 487 -15.27 -31.87 -4.32
N GLN A 488 -15.54 -33.14 -4.60
CA GLN A 488 -16.75 -33.60 -5.27
C GLN A 488 -17.75 -34.07 -4.21
N LEU A 489 -18.75 -33.26 -3.90
CA LEU A 489 -19.79 -33.59 -2.93
C LEU A 489 -20.63 -34.78 -3.42
N PHE A 490 -21.00 -35.69 -2.51
CA PHE A 490 -21.92 -36.78 -2.84
C PHE A 490 -23.32 -36.22 -3.10
N ASN A 491 -23.83 -35.39 -2.17
CA ASN A 491 -25.06 -34.66 -2.41
C ASN A 491 -24.84 -33.48 -3.36
N THR A 492 -25.55 -33.49 -4.49
CA THR A 492 -25.42 -32.49 -5.56
C THR A 492 -26.36 -31.29 -5.42
N ASN A 493 -27.15 -31.22 -4.34
CA ASN A 493 -28.00 -30.08 -4.03
C ASN A 493 -27.19 -28.77 -4.05
N GLU A 494 -27.69 -27.79 -4.78
CA GLU A 494 -27.03 -26.51 -4.99
C GLU A 494 -26.73 -25.77 -3.68
N TYR A 495 -27.70 -25.68 -2.78
CA TYR A 495 -27.54 -24.96 -1.52
C TYR A 495 -26.58 -25.66 -0.56
N HIS A 496 -26.53 -26.99 -0.60
CA HIS A 496 -25.50 -27.72 0.12
C HIS A 496 -24.11 -27.38 -0.39
N ARG A 497 -23.92 -27.37 -1.70
CA ARG A 497 -22.66 -26.95 -2.32
C ARG A 497 -22.29 -25.50 -1.99
N CYS A 498 -23.24 -24.57 -2.10
CA CYS A 498 -23.05 -23.17 -1.76
C CYS A 498 -22.63 -22.99 -0.30
N TYR A 499 -23.26 -23.72 0.63
CA TYR A 499 -22.92 -23.67 2.05
C TYR A 499 -21.51 -24.20 2.32
N ILE A 500 -21.12 -25.33 1.71
CA ILE A 500 -19.74 -25.85 1.87
C ILE A 500 -18.71 -24.88 1.30
N LYS A 501 -19.00 -24.25 0.15
CA LYS A 501 -18.13 -23.21 -0.42
C LYS A 501 -17.97 -22.04 0.54
N LEU A 502 -19.08 -21.51 1.07
CA LEU A 502 -19.12 -20.42 2.05
C LEU A 502 -18.29 -20.73 3.30
N PHE A 503 -18.38 -21.96 3.82
CA PHE A 503 -17.56 -22.39 4.95
C PHE A 503 -16.05 -22.29 4.67
N PHE A 504 -15.62 -22.68 3.47
CA PHE A 504 -14.21 -22.57 3.08
C PHE A 504 -13.78 -21.13 2.79
N GLU A 505 -14.66 -20.29 2.26
CA GLU A 505 -14.41 -18.86 2.12
C GLU A 505 -14.18 -18.21 3.48
N LYS A 506 -15.01 -18.54 4.48
CA LYS A 506 -14.79 -18.16 5.89
C LYS A 506 -13.44 -18.65 6.39
N SER A 507 -13.14 -19.92 6.14
CA SER A 507 -11.99 -20.62 6.74
C SER A 507 -10.66 -20.27 6.07
N TYR A 508 -10.65 -19.37 5.08
CA TYR A 508 -9.47 -18.99 4.32
C TYR A 508 -8.27 -18.61 5.21
N LYS A 509 -8.48 -17.76 6.24
CA LYS A 509 -7.40 -17.34 7.16
C LYS A 509 -6.91 -18.51 8.02
N ASP A 510 -7.84 -19.25 8.64
CA ASP A 510 -7.54 -20.39 9.52
C ASP A 510 -6.76 -21.48 8.75
N LEU A 511 -7.19 -21.82 7.53
CA LEU A 511 -6.51 -22.78 6.66
C LEU A 511 -5.11 -22.33 6.24
N ARG A 512 -4.91 -21.02 6.13
CA ARG A 512 -3.62 -20.43 5.81
C ARG A 512 -2.67 -20.45 7.02
N GLU A 513 -3.17 -20.28 8.24
CA GLU A 513 -2.41 -20.34 9.49
C GLU A 513 -2.08 -21.78 9.90
N LEU A 514 -2.99 -22.74 9.68
CA LEU A 514 -2.75 -24.19 9.84
C LEU A 514 -1.63 -24.76 8.93
N ALA A 515 -1.16 -23.95 7.98
CA ALA A 515 -0.01 -24.22 7.13
C ALA A 515 1.28 -23.52 7.60
N ALA A 516 1.27 -22.78 8.72
CA ALA A 516 2.44 -22.13 9.31
C ALA A 516 3.04 -23.01 10.43
N GLY A 517 4.10 -23.75 10.09
CA GLY A 517 4.86 -24.58 11.04
C GLY A 517 5.68 -25.66 10.34
N GLY A 518 7.01 -25.49 10.29
CA GLY A 518 7.96 -26.46 9.72
C GLY A 518 8.33 -26.27 8.24
N ALA A 519 9.40 -26.96 7.79
CA ALA A 519 10.09 -26.77 6.50
C ALA A 519 9.25 -27.00 5.22
N GLN A 520 7.97 -27.36 5.32
CA GLN A 520 7.02 -27.40 4.19
C GLN A 520 5.63 -26.83 4.59
N PRO A 521 5.42 -25.52 4.43
CA PRO A 521 4.20 -24.83 4.85
C PRO A 521 3.06 -24.93 3.81
N ASN A 522 2.44 -26.10 3.64
CA ASN A 522 1.37 -26.32 2.65
C ASN A 522 0.12 -26.99 3.24
N LEU A 523 -1.06 -26.68 2.68
CA LEU A 523 -2.22 -27.57 2.80
C LEU A 523 -1.93 -28.83 1.98
N ASN A 524 -2.55 -29.94 2.35
CA ASN A 524 -2.47 -31.18 1.59
C ASN A 524 -3.85 -31.85 1.59
N LEU A 525 -4.00 -32.91 0.77
CA LEU A 525 -5.26 -33.62 0.64
C LEU A 525 -5.77 -34.17 1.97
N ALA A 526 -4.88 -34.63 2.86
CA ALA A 526 -5.29 -35.14 4.16
C ALA A 526 -5.85 -34.04 5.06
N LYS A 527 -5.25 -32.84 5.06
CA LYS A 527 -5.78 -31.67 5.80
C LYS A 527 -7.15 -31.24 5.26
N VAL A 528 -7.30 -31.12 3.94
CA VAL A 528 -8.58 -30.76 3.30
C VAL A 528 -9.66 -31.82 3.60
N SER A 529 -9.32 -33.10 3.44
CA SER A 529 -10.24 -34.22 3.69
C SER A 529 -10.71 -34.31 5.14
N ASN A 530 -9.83 -33.98 6.09
CA ASN A 530 -10.14 -34.03 7.52
C ASN A 530 -10.65 -32.69 8.09
N THR A 531 -10.86 -31.68 7.24
CA THR A 531 -11.42 -30.41 7.71
C THR A 531 -12.81 -30.67 8.27
N LEU A 532 -13.04 -30.18 9.50
CA LEU A 532 -14.29 -30.34 10.23
C LEU A 532 -15.25 -29.21 9.83
N VAL A 533 -16.47 -29.56 9.44
CA VAL A 533 -17.48 -28.63 8.93
C VAL A 533 -18.76 -28.76 9.76
N PRO A 534 -19.35 -27.64 10.19
CA PRO A 534 -20.64 -27.64 10.87
C PRO A 534 -21.75 -27.71 9.81
N ILE A 535 -22.53 -28.79 9.79
CA ILE A 535 -23.59 -29.01 8.82
C ILE A 535 -24.95 -28.64 9.44
N PRO A 536 -25.65 -27.61 8.91
CA PRO A 536 -27.02 -27.28 9.30
C PRO A 536 -28.04 -28.22 8.65
N PRO A 537 -29.30 -28.21 9.12
CA PRO A 537 -30.47 -28.60 8.31
C PRO A 537 -30.42 -28.03 6.89
N LEU A 538 -30.88 -28.79 5.89
CA LEU A 538 -30.83 -28.33 4.49
C LEU A 538 -31.66 -27.05 4.25
N SER A 539 -32.81 -26.91 4.92
CA SER A 539 -33.63 -25.70 4.89
C SER A 539 -32.88 -24.49 5.46
N GLU A 540 -32.07 -24.69 6.48
CA GLU A 540 -31.23 -23.64 7.06
C GLU A 540 -30.02 -23.31 6.19
N GLN A 541 -29.42 -24.29 5.51
CA GLN A 541 -28.39 -24.04 4.49
C GLN A 541 -28.89 -23.05 3.43
N ILE A 542 -30.12 -23.24 2.93
CA ILE A 542 -30.79 -22.31 1.99
C ILE A 542 -30.90 -20.90 2.60
N LYS A 543 -31.47 -20.80 3.81
CA LYS A 543 -31.66 -19.52 4.51
C LYS A 543 -30.32 -18.79 4.69
N ILE A 544 -29.28 -19.50 5.13
CA ILE A 544 -27.92 -18.97 5.36
C ILE A 544 -27.33 -18.46 4.05
N THR A 545 -27.30 -19.29 2.99
CA THR A 545 -26.65 -18.92 1.73
C THR A 545 -27.33 -17.70 1.10
N CYS A 546 -28.67 -17.67 1.09
CA CYS A 546 -29.41 -16.52 0.57
C CYS A 546 -29.13 -15.25 1.39
N LYS A 547 -29.07 -15.37 2.73
CA LYS A 547 -28.83 -14.21 3.59
C LYS A 547 -27.41 -13.67 3.47
N VAL A 548 -26.41 -14.55 3.37
CA VAL A 548 -25.03 -14.13 3.14
C VAL A 548 -24.89 -13.43 1.79
N GLU A 549 -25.47 -13.98 0.73
CA GLU A 549 -25.42 -13.34 -0.60
C GLU A 549 -26.02 -11.92 -0.57
N GLU A 550 -27.20 -11.76 0.06
CA GLU A 550 -27.85 -10.46 0.25
C GLU A 550 -26.92 -9.46 0.96
N LEU A 551 -26.35 -9.86 2.11
CA LEU A 551 -25.53 -8.98 2.94
C LEU A 551 -24.17 -8.65 2.30
N ILE A 552 -23.52 -9.61 1.64
CA ILE A 552 -22.26 -9.38 0.93
C ILE A 552 -22.46 -8.39 -0.21
N LYS A 553 -23.57 -8.48 -0.95
CA LYS A 553 -23.91 -7.50 -2.01
C LYS A 553 -24.09 -6.09 -1.48
N VAL A 554 -24.69 -5.93 -0.29
CA VAL A 554 -24.77 -4.64 0.40
C VAL A 554 -23.38 -4.14 0.78
N CYS A 555 -22.53 -5.00 1.34
CA CYS A 555 -21.14 -4.66 1.69
C CYS A 555 -20.32 -4.24 0.45
N ASP A 556 -20.47 -4.93 -0.68
CA ASP A 556 -19.82 -4.57 -1.95
C ASP A 556 -20.27 -3.19 -2.44
N THR A 557 -21.57 -2.90 -2.34
CA THR A 557 -22.12 -1.60 -2.70
C THR A 557 -21.57 -0.49 -1.82
N LEU A 558 -21.50 -0.71 -0.50
CA LEU A 558 -20.90 0.23 0.45
C LEU A 558 -19.43 0.48 0.14
N LYS A 559 -18.65 -0.60 -0.10
CA LYS A 559 -17.23 -0.50 -0.45
C LYS A 559 -17.00 0.32 -1.72
N SER A 560 -17.80 0.09 -2.77
CA SER A 560 -17.71 0.85 -4.01
C SER A 560 -18.04 2.34 -3.82
N ARG A 561 -19.04 2.67 -2.98
CA ARG A 561 -19.36 4.07 -2.66
C ARG A 561 -18.25 4.75 -1.87
N LEU A 562 -17.64 4.06 -0.91
CA LEU A 562 -16.49 4.57 -0.16
C LEU A 562 -15.30 4.85 -1.08
N GLN A 563 -15.00 3.95 -2.03
CA GLN A 563 -13.97 4.16 -3.04
C GLN A 563 -14.22 5.40 -3.90
N SER A 564 -15.47 5.58 -4.35
CA SER A 564 -15.85 6.77 -5.14
C SER A 564 -15.74 8.07 -4.33
N ALA A 565 -16.18 8.06 -3.07
CA ALA A 565 -16.02 9.20 -2.17
C ALA A 565 -14.54 9.52 -1.93
N GLN A 566 -13.71 8.50 -1.70
CA GLN A 566 -12.27 8.68 -1.50
C GLN A 566 -11.59 9.29 -2.73
N GLN A 567 -11.93 8.81 -3.94
CA GLN A 567 -11.41 9.38 -5.18
C GLN A 567 -11.81 10.85 -5.34
N THR A 568 -13.05 11.20 -4.97
CA THR A 568 -13.54 12.57 -5.01
C THR A 568 -12.75 13.47 -4.03
N GLN A 569 -12.45 12.98 -2.82
CA GLN A 569 -11.64 13.71 -1.86
C GLN A 569 -10.21 13.96 -2.37
N LEU A 570 -9.60 12.99 -3.07
CA LEU A 570 -8.29 13.18 -3.71
C LEU A 570 -8.35 14.30 -4.76
N HIS A 571 -9.36 14.29 -5.62
CA HIS A 571 -9.54 15.34 -6.63
C HIS A 571 -9.83 16.71 -6.01
N LEU A 572 -10.58 16.77 -4.90
CA LEU A 572 -10.82 18.03 -4.19
C LEU A 572 -9.53 18.57 -3.56
N ALA A 573 -8.68 17.73 -2.97
CA ALA A 573 -7.38 18.15 -2.46
C ALA A 573 -6.48 18.73 -3.57
N ASP A 574 -6.50 18.12 -4.75
CA ASP A 574 -5.79 18.63 -5.93
C ASP A 574 -6.39 19.97 -6.41
N ALA A 575 -7.71 20.05 -6.57
CA ALA A 575 -8.38 21.26 -7.03
C ALA A 575 -8.20 22.44 -6.05
N LEU A 576 -8.23 22.19 -4.73
CA LEU A 576 -7.95 23.21 -3.72
C LEU A 576 -6.52 23.72 -3.81
N THR A 577 -5.56 22.82 -4.06
CA THR A 577 -4.15 23.20 -4.27
C THR A 577 -4.04 24.10 -5.49
N ASP A 578 -4.63 23.72 -6.62
CA ASP A 578 -4.57 24.51 -7.85
C ASP A 578 -5.29 25.86 -7.73
N ALA A 579 -6.46 25.89 -7.09
CA ALA A 579 -7.24 27.12 -6.87
C ALA A 579 -6.56 28.09 -5.90
N ALA A 580 -5.65 27.63 -5.05
CA ALA A 580 -4.89 28.48 -4.14
C ALA A 580 -3.67 29.13 -4.83
N LEU A 581 -3.14 28.46 -5.86
CA LEU A 581 -1.95 28.92 -6.58
C LEU A 581 -2.27 29.89 -7.70
N ASN A 582 -3.45 29.76 -8.32
CA ASN A 582 -3.97 30.65 -9.36
C ASN A 582 -4.88 31.70 -8.74
#